data_AF-A0A1Q9LTT4-F1
#
_entry.id   AF-A0A1Q9LTT4-F1
#
_cell.length_a   1.000
_cell.length_b   1.000
_cell.length_c   1.000
_cell.angle_alpha   90.00
_cell.angle_beta   90.00
_cell.angle_gamma   90.00
#
_symmetry.space_group_name_H-M   'P 1'
#
loop_
_entity.id
_entity.type
_entity.pdbx_description
1 polymer ?
#
loop_
_entity_poly.entity_id
_entity_poly.type
_entity_poly.pdbx_seq_one_letter_code
_entity_poly.pdbx_strand_id
1 'polypeptide(L)'
;MVARYGLAVLATTRALPEAGRRRSRPITAEVAPAYGRTFGENVFRREITHQRLIHVRGAARITHLVTVVEAGDPAVFAKGPTSRALDIAVGSRLSPEGIRQFHQWMVTGRTSTSRTNSLSVVAKLPGEENARLVARALDSDTPVRRLCLASDISRLTRTPWTDALRFAEDVSAFPEPRKLAARLTKEAVNPRDSESRWCASYMLTQLVPVLGR
;
A
#
# COMPACT_ATOMS: atom_id res chain seq x y z
N MET A 1 -17.10 62.08 -51.73
CA MET A 1 -18.02 63.11 -51.20
C MET A 1 -18.58 62.59 -49.89
N VAL A 2 -18.51 63.44 -48.86
CA VAL A 2 -19.07 63.30 -47.49
C VAL A 2 -18.36 62.37 -46.50
N ALA A 3 -18.11 62.97 -45.35
CA ALA A 3 -17.31 62.55 -44.22
C ALA A 3 -18.18 62.24 -42.99
N ARG A 4 -17.59 61.53 -42.02
CA ARG A 4 -17.79 61.58 -40.54
C ARG A 4 -19.23 61.42 -39.99
N TYR A 5 -19.40 60.53 -39.01
CA TYR A 5 -19.37 60.82 -37.57
C TYR A 5 -19.63 59.52 -36.79
N GLY A 6 -18.87 59.28 -35.72
CA GLY A 6 -19.09 58.14 -34.82
C GLY A 6 -20.04 58.50 -33.67
N LEU A 7 -20.57 57.48 -33.00
CA LEU A 7 -20.43 57.28 -31.55
C LEU A 7 -20.98 55.91 -31.15
N ALA A 8 -20.34 55.35 -30.12
CA ALA A 8 -20.48 53.99 -29.62
C ALA A 8 -21.78 53.72 -28.86
N VAL A 9 -22.29 52.48 -28.93
CA VAL A 9 -23.00 51.82 -27.83
C VAL A 9 -22.69 50.31 -27.85
N LEU A 10 -22.32 49.79 -26.67
CA LEU A 10 -22.04 48.39 -26.33
C LEU A 10 -23.23 47.45 -26.57
N ALA A 11 -22.95 46.23 -27.07
CA ALA A 11 -23.75 45.05 -26.77
C ALA A 11 -22.94 43.75 -26.96
N THR A 12 -22.41 43.26 -25.84
CA THR A 12 -22.40 41.85 -25.40
C THR A 12 -22.44 40.74 -26.47
N THR A 13 -21.30 40.08 -26.67
CA THR A 13 -21.27 38.67 -27.11
C THR A 13 -20.79 37.81 -25.95
N ARG A 14 -21.70 36.97 -25.43
CA ARG A 14 -21.44 35.92 -24.45
C ARG A 14 -20.43 34.93 -25.03
N ALA A 15 -19.25 34.83 -24.42
CA ALA A 15 -18.35 33.69 -24.59
C ALA A 15 -18.33 32.88 -23.28
N LEU A 16 -18.59 31.58 -23.39
CA LEU A 16 -18.49 30.60 -22.31
C LEU A 16 -17.03 30.52 -21.83
N PRO A 17 -16.76 30.44 -20.51
CA PRO A 17 -15.39 30.29 -20.04
C PRO A 17 -14.86 28.87 -20.30
N GLU A 18 -13.71 28.81 -20.96
CA GLU A 18 -12.87 27.64 -21.15
C GLU A 18 -12.55 26.98 -19.79
N ALA A 19 -12.91 25.70 -19.65
CA ALA A 19 -12.50 24.88 -18.51
C ALA A 19 -11.00 24.56 -18.59
N GLY A 20 -10.17 25.54 -18.24
CA GLY A 20 -8.71 25.42 -18.19
C GLY A 20 -8.23 24.63 -16.98
N ARG A 21 -7.70 23.42 -17.24
CA ARG A 21 -6.69 22.67 -16.47
C ARG A 21 -6.69 22.90 -14.94
N ARG A 22 -7.23 21.93 -14.18
CA ARG A 22 -6.90 21.78 -12.76
C ARG A 22 -5.37 21.62 -12.62
N ARG A 23 -4.68 22.71 -12.27
CA ARG A 23 -3.31 22.64 -11.76
C ARG A 23 -3.36 21.84 -10.47
N SER A 24 -2.93 20.59 -10.51
CA SER A 24 -2.59 19.83 -9.31
C SER A 24 -1.54 20.63 -8.55
N ARG A 25 -1.92 21.21 -7.41
CA ARG A 25 -0.95 21.88 -6.54
C ARG A 25 0.13 20.84 -6.16
N PRO A 26 1.43 21.17 -6.25
CA PRO A 26 2.47 20.28 -5.78
C PRO A 26 2.25 20.01 -4.29
N ILE A 27 2.39 18.75 -3.87
CA ILE A 27 2.33 18.39 -2.46
C ILE A 27 3.56 19.01 -1.80
N THR A 28 3.36 20.12 -1.08
CA THR A 28 4.41 20.77 -0.30
C THR A 28 4.58 20.07 1.05
N ALA A 29 5.73 20.28 1.70
CA ALA A 29 6.05 19.71 3.01
C ALA A 29 5.03 20.09 4.10
N GLU A 30 4.27 21.17 3.92
CA GLU A 30 3.20 21.60 4.84
C GLU A 30 1.84 20.92 4.59
N VAL A 31 1.56 20.48 3.35
CA VAL A 31 0.27 19.88 2.97
C VAL A 31 0.21 18.40 3.39
N ALA A 32 1.34 17.69 3.36
CA ALA A 32 1.39 16.27 3.72
C ALA A 32 1.01 15.98 5.20
N PRO A 33 1.47 16.74 6.21
CA PRO A 33 1.04 16.58 7.60
C PRO A 33 -0.44 16.91 7.82
N ALA A 34 -0.96 17.93 7.14
CA ALA A 34 -2.37 18.31 7.23
C ALA A 34 -3.30 17.22 6.66
N TYR A 35 -2.95 16.63 5.51
CA TYR A 35 -3.68 15.47 4.96
C TYR A 35 -3.52 14.19 5.79
N GLY A 36 -2.33 13.97 6.36
CA GLY A 36 -2.06 12.85 7.26
C GLY A 36 -2.91 12.86 8.53
N ARG A 37 -3.31 14.03 9.02
CA ARG A 37 -4.21 14.17 10.17
C ARG A 37 -5.67 13.82 9.84
N THR A 38 -6.14 14.12 8.63
CA THR A 38 -7.54 13.88 8.22
C THR A 38 -7.78 12.48 7.67
N PHE A 39 -6.81 11.89 6.99
CA PHE A 39 -6.94 10.60 6.31
C PHE A 39 -6.00 9.51 6.89
N GLY A 40 -5.18 9.87 7.89
CA GLY A 40 -4.11 9.05 8.46
C GLY A 40 -2.78 9.20 7.70
N GLU A 41 -1.65 9.08 8.41
CA GLU A 41 -0.28 9.11 7.84
C GLU A 41 -0.03 8.06 6.73
N ASN A 42 -0.97 7.13 6.58
CA ASN A 42 -0.97 6.01 5.64
C ASN A 42 -1.32 6.35 4.19
N VAL A 43 -1.71 7.59 3.89
CA VAL A 43 -2.17 8.02 2.55
C VAL A 43 -1.02 8.20 1.56
N PHE A 44 0.20 8.43 2.06
CA PHE A 44 1.39 8.65 1.23
C PHE A 44 2.42 7.53 1.34
N ARG A 45 2.02 6.35 1.84
CA ARG A 45 2.90 5.18 1.85
C ARG A 45 3.20 4.75 0.43
N ARG A 46 4.48 4.54 0.17
CA ARG A 46 4.97 4.10 -1.14
C ARG A 46 4.57 2.65 -1.38
N GLU A 47 4.45 2.28 -2.65
CA GLU A 47 4.31 0.90 -3.08
C GLU A 47 5.70 0.27 -3.30
N ILE A 48 5.74 -1.07 -3.30
CA ILE A 48 6.94 -1.83 -3.62
C ILE A 48 7.39 -1.60 -5.06
N THR A 49 8.67 -1.84 -5.35
CA THR A 49 9.22 -1.71 -6.71
C THR A 49 9.05 -2.99 -7.52
N HIS A 50 7.81 -3.46 -7.70
CA HIS A 50 7.51 -4.71 -8.41
C HIS A 50 6.84 -4.46 -9.77
N GLN A 51 7.40 -5.00 -10.86
CA GLN A 51 6.93 -4.73 -12.24
C GLN A 51 5.51 -5.23 -12.52
N ARG A 52 5.11 -6.35 -11.89
CA ARG A 52 3.77 -6.95 -12.06
C ARG A 52 2.82 -6.66 -10.88
N LEU A 53 3.04 -5.56 -10.17
CA LEU A 53 2.19 -5.17 -9.06
C LEU A 53 0.77 -4.87 -9.57
N ILE A 54 -0.22 -5.58 -9.02
CA ILE A 54 -1.61 -5.44 -9.44
C ILE A 54 -2.24 -4.26 -8.71
N HIS A 55 -2.77 -3.33 -9.49
CA HIS A 55 -3.58 -2.22 -9.02
C HIS A 55 -5.00 -2.37 -9.55
N VAL A 56 -5.99 -2.26 -8.66
CA VAL A 56 -7.40 -2.10 -9.04
C VAL A 56 -7.87 -0.76 -8.50
N ARG A 57 -8.49 0.04 -9.37
CA ARG A 57 -9.00 1.39 -9.04
C ARG A 57 -10.47 1.50 -9.42
N GLY A 58 -11.18 2.37 -8.72
CA GLY A 58 -12.59 2.66 -8.95
C GLY A 58 -13.52 1.81 -8.09
N ALA A 59 -14.52 2.45 -7.48
CA ALA A 59 -15.42 1.83 -6.51
C ALA A 59 -16.13 0.60 -7.08
N ALA A 60 -16.68 0.69 -8.29
CA ALA A 60 -17.41 -0.42 -8.92
C ALA A 60 -16.54 -1.68 -9.11
N ARG A 61 -15.26 -1.52 -9.47
CA ARG A 61 -14.33 -2.65 -9.63
C ARG A 61 -13.95 -3.27 -8.30
N ILE A 62 -13.78 -2.45 -7.26
CA ILE A 62 -13.53 -2.95 -5.90
C ILE A 62 -14.76 -3.68 -5.36
N THR A 63 -15.97 -3.14 -5.55
CA THR A 63 -17.22 -3.81 -5.15
C THR A 63 -17.36 -5.16 -5.84
N HIS A 64 -17.16 -5.21 -7.16
CA HIS A 64 -17.19 -6.47 -7.89
C HIS A 64 -16.16 -7.48 -7.35
N LEU A 65 -14.93 -7.02 -7.09
CA LEU A 65 -13.89 -7.88 -6.52
C LEU A 65 -14.26 -8.42 -5.14
N VAL A 66 -14.88 -7.61 -4.27
CA VAL A 66 -15.39 -8.06 -2.97
C VAL A 66 -16.44 -9.14 -3.15
N THR A 67 -17.41 -8.96 -4.05
CA THR A 67 -18.44 -9.97 -4.34
C THR A 67 -17.83 -11.30 -4.81
N VAL A 68 -16.81 -11.25 -5.67
CA VAL A 68 -16.11 -12.46 -6.17
C VAL A 68 -15.35 -13.15 -5.04
N VAL A 69 -14.68 -12.39 -4.18
CA VAL A 69 -13.99 -12.93 -2.99
C VAL A 69 -14.98 -13.60 -2.03
N GLU A 70 -16.12 -12.96 -1.77
CA GLU A 70 -17.15 -13.50 -0.87
C GLU A 70 -17.81 -14.77 -1.43
N ALA A 71 -17.79 -14.95 -2.76
CA ALA A 71 -18.20 -16.19 -3.42
C ALA A 71 -17.14 -17.30 -3.38
N GLY A 72 -15.98 -17.06 -2.75
CA GLY A 72 -14.91 -18.04 -2.59
C GLY A 72 -13.90 -18.09 -3.75
N ASP A 73 -13.87 -17.09 -4.62
CA ASP A 73 -12.84 -16.98 -5.66
C ASP A 73 -11.74 -15.96 -5.26
N PRO A 74 -10.47 -16.39 -5.11
CA PRO A 74 -9.37 -15.50 -4.75
C PRO A 74 -9.02 -14.47 -5.83
N ALA A 75 -9.59 -14.58 -7.03
CA ALA A 75 -9.58 -13.56 -8.08
C ALA A 75 -8.18 -12.99 -8.37
N VAL A 76 -7.99 -11.68 -8.23
CA VAL A 76 -6.70 -11.02 -8.48
C VAL A 76 -5.63 -11.39 -7.43
N PHE A 77 -6.03 -11.80 -6.23
CA PHE A 77 -5.11 -12.18 -5.15
C PHE A 77 -4.37 -13.48 -5.43
N ALA A 78 -4.85 -14.31 -6.37
CA ALA A 78 -4.15 -15.51 -6.84
C ALA A 78 -3.22 -15.28 -8.05
N LYS A 79 -3.29 -14.10 -8.71
CA LYS A 79 -2.66 -13.88 -10.03
C LYS A 79 -1.27 -13.25 -9.97
N GLY A 80 -0.99 -12.50 -8.92
CA GLY A 80 0.26 -11.76 -8.77
C GLY A 80 0.23 -10.86 -7.54
N PRO A 81 1.34 -10.20 -7.18
CA PRO A 81 1.40 -9.36 -5.99
C PRO A 81 0.41 -8.22 -6.07
N THR A 82 -0.33 -7.98 -5.00
CA THR A 82 -1.31 -6.88 -4.92
C THR A 82 -0.71 -5.63 -4.28
N SER A 83 -1.18 -4.47 -4.73
CA SER A 83 -0.78 -3.20 -4.11
C SER A 83 -1.41 -3.02 -2.74
N ARG A 84 -0.72 -2.33 -1.83
CA ARG A 84 -1.24 -2.04 -0.49
C ARG A 84 -2.59 -1.30 -0.55
N ALA A 85 -2.72 -0.37 -1.49
CA ALA A 85 -3.97 0.37 -1.68
C ALA A 85 -5.15 -0.55 -2.02
N LEU A 86 -4.91 -1.62 -2.78
CA LEU A 86 -5.91 -2.64 -3.10
C LEU A 86 -6.29 -3.44 -1.85
N ASP A 87 -5.31 -3.89 -1.07
CA ASP A 87 -5.56 -4.70 0.11
C ASP A 87 -6.42 -3.95 1.13
N ILE A 88 -6.14 -2.66 1.34
CA ILE A 88 -6.94 -1.78 2.20
C ILE A 88 -8.35 -1.57 1.64
N ALA A 89 -8.46 -1.30 0.34
CA ALA A 89 -9.74 -1.03 -0.30
C ALA A 89 -10.68 -2.24 -0.26
N VAL A 90 -10.15 -3.45 -0.41
CA VAL A 90 -10.91 -4.69 -0.27
C VAL A 90 -11.19 -4.96 1.20
N GLY A 91 -10.17 -4.94 2.06
CA GLY A 91 -10.31 -5.23 3.49
C GLY A 91 -11.35 -4.36 4.19
N SER A 92 -11.48 -3.08 3.82
CA SER A 92 -12.48 -2.17 4.40
C SER A 92 -13.93 -2.44 3.98
N ARG A 93 -14.18 -3.44 3.13
CA ARG A 93 -15.49 -3.74 2.54
C ARG A 93 -15.91 -5.20 2.71
N LEU A 94 -15.07 -6.04 3.30
CA LEU A 94 -15.38 -7.46 3.47
C LEU A 94 -16.45 -7.67 4.54
N SER A 95 -17.39 -8.55 4.25
CA SER A 95 -18.20 -9.21 5.27
C SER A 95 -17.38 -10.21 6.11
N PRO A 96 -17.93 -10.73 7.22
CA PRO A 96 -17.29 -11.81 7.97
C PRO A 96 -16.95 -13.06 7.12
N GLU A 97 -17.74 -13.37 6.09
CA GLU A 97 -17.43 -14.46 5.16
C GLU A 97 -16.19 -14.14 4.31
N GLY A 98 -16.12 -12.94 3.72
CA GLY A 98 -14.92 -12.52 2.98
C GLY A 98 -13.66 -12.53 3.84
N ILE A 99 -13.77 -12.17 5.13
CA ILE A 99 -12.65 -12.27 6.08
C ILE A 99 -12.23 -13.73 6.28
N ARG A 100 -13.19 -14.65 6.48
CA ARG A 100 -12.91 -16.09 6.60
C ARG A 100 -12.19 -16.64 5.38
N GLN A 101 -12.59 -16.24 4.17
CA GLN A 101 -11.91 -16.63 2.93
C GLN A 101 -10.44 -16.22 2.95
N PHE A 102 -10.13 -14.98 3.34
CA PHE A 102 -8.74 -14.53 3.45
C PHE A 102 -7.95 -15.22 4.56
N HIS A 103 -8.57 -15.55 5.70
CA HIS A 103 -7.94 -16.38 6.73
C HIS A 103 -7.55 -17.75 6.17
N GLN A 104 -8.46 -18.39 5.43
CA GLN A 104 -8.22 -19.68 4.80
C GLN A 104 -7.13 -19.59 3.72
N TRP A 105 -7.19 -18.62 2.82
CA TRP A 105 -6.24 -18.50 1.71
C TRP A 105 -4.84 -18.08 2.14
N MET A 106 -4.71 -17.35 3.26
CA MET A 106 -3.41 -17.07 3.87
C MET A 106 -2.65 -18.36 4.22
N VAL A 107 -3.36 -19.45 4.52
CA VAL A 107 -2.76 -20.75 4.87
C VAL A 107 -2.74 -21.69 3.66
N THR A 108 -3.84 -21.77 2.92
CA THR A 108 -4.08 -22.79 1.90
C THR A 108 -3.75 -22.34 0.47
N GLY A 109 -3.46 -21.05 0.27
CA GLY A 109 -3.14 -20.50 -1.05
C GLY A 109 -2.00 -21.27 -1.72
N ARG A 110 -2.20 -21.62 -2.99
CA ARG A 110 -1.29 -22.52 -3.73
C ARG A 110 0.15 -21.99 -3.84
N THR A 111 0.31 -20.67 -3.92
CA THR A 111 1.62 -20.01 -4.06
C THR A 111 1.91 -19.14 -2.84
N SER A 112 3.19 -18.93 -2.55
CA SER A 112 3.59 -17.96 -1.51
C SER A 112 3.06 -16.57 -1.82
N THR A 113 3.04 -16.14 -3.08
CA THR A 113 2.44 -14.86 -3.49
C THR A 113 0.96 -14.78 -3.12
N SER A 114 0.15 -15.80 -3.42
CA SER A 114 -1.28 -15.80 -3.06
C SER A 114 -1.49 -15.76 -1.54
N ARG A 115 -0.67 -16.51 -0.78
CA ARG A 115 -0.75 -16.51 0.68
C ARG A 115 -0.32 -15.16 1.27
N THR A 116 0.75 -14.55 0.75
CA THR A 116 1.20 -13.20 1.12
C THR A 116 0.12 -12.17 0.83
N ASN A 117 -0.49 -12.19 -0.35
CA ASN A 117 -1.57 -11.26 -0.68
C ASN A 117 -2.75 -11.37 0.29
N SER A 118 -3.16 -12.60 0.63
CA SER A 118 -4.21 -12.83 1.61
C SER A 118 -3.79 -12.34 3.01
N LEU A 119 -2.57 -12.66 3.43
CA LEU A 119 -1.98 -12.16 4.68
C LEU A 119 -2.00 -10.63 4.74
N SER A 120 -1.63 -9.95 3.65
CA SER A 120 -1.60 -8.49 3.58
C SER A 120 -2.98 -7.86 3.66
N VAL A 121 -4.05 -8.54 3.22
CA VAL A 121 -5.43 -8.08 3.50
C VAL A 121 -5.77 -8.26 4.99
N VAL A 122 -5.55 -9.46 5.54
CA VAL A 122 -5.85 -9.77 6.95
C VAL A 122 -5.10 -8.82 7.89
N ALA A 123 -3.86 -8.49 7.56
CA ALA A 123 -3.00 -7.64 8.39
C ALA A 123 -3.49 -6.20 8.55
N LYS A 124 -4.42 -5.77 7.69
CA LYS A 124 -4.95 -4.41 7.60
C LYS A 124 -6.34 -4.34 8.24
N LEU A 125 -6.91 -5.49 8.60
CA LEU A 125 -8.13 -5.60 9.40
C LEU A 125 -7.82 -5.27 10.87
N PRO A 126 -8.77 -4.66 11.60
CA PRO A 126 -8.62 -4.43 13.04
C PRO A 126 -8.72 -5.75 13.83
N GLY A 127 -8.29 -5.72 15.09
CA GLY A 127 -8.49 -6.81 16.05
C GLY A 127 -7.22 -7.62 16.34
N GLU A 128 -7.10 -8.03 17.61
CA GLU A 128 -5.96 -8.80 18.10
C GLU A 128 -5.88 -10.19 17.45
N GLU A 129 -7.02 -10.83 17.20
CA GLU A 129 -7.08 -12.13 16.55
C GLU A 129 -6.42 -12.12 15.16
N ASN A 130 -6.76 -11.13 14.33
CA ASN A 130 -6.15 -10.95 13.01
C ASN A 130 -4.63 -10.73 13.13
N ALA A 131 -4.18 -9.92 14.09
CA ALA A 131 -2.75 -9.71 14.32
C ALA A 131 -2.03 -11.00 14.76
N ARG A 132 -2.65 -11.82 15.63
CA ARG A 132 -2.09 -13.11 16.06
C ARG A 132 -2.03 -14.12 14.90
N LEU A 133 -3.06 -14.14 14.04
CA LEU A 133 -3.07 -14.99 12.84
C LEU A 133 -1.93 -14.61 11.88
N VAL A 134 -1.73 -13.32 11.64
CA VAL A 134 -0.63 -12.80 10.81
C VAL A 134 0.73 -13.17 11.39
N ALA A 135 0.94 -12.99 12.69
CA ALA A 135 2.18 -13.36 13.36
C ALA A 135 2.47 -14.87 13.18
N ARG A 136 1.48 -15.74 13.45
CA ARG A 136 1.63 -17.19 13.26
C ARG A 136 2.00 -17.57 11.83
N ALA A 137 1.37 -16.94 10.84
CA ALA A 137 1.69 -17.19 9.43
C ALA A 137 3.13 -16.77 9.09
N LEU A 138 3.58 -15.61 9.59
CA LEU A 138 4.94 -15.12 9.39
C LEU A 138 5.99 -15.96 10.13
N ASP A 139 5.65 -16.53 11.29
CA ASP A 139 6.54 -17.44 12.03
C ASP A 139 6.72 -18.78 11.29
N SER A 140 5.64 -19.32 10.73
CA SER A 140 5.59 -20.69 10.18
C SER A 140 5.88 -20.81 8.68
N ASP A 141 5.47 -19.83 7.86
CA ASP A 141 5.65 -19.87 6.40
C ASP A 141 6.86 -19.02 5.97
N THR A 142 8.02 -19.68 5.85
CA THR A 142 9.28 -19.01 5.50
C THR A 142 9.23 -18.30 4.13
N PRO A 143 8.69 -18.90 3.05
CA PRO A 143 8.47 -18.19 1.78
C PRO A 143 7.61 -16.93 1.91
N VAL A 144 6.51 -16.97 2.66
CA VAL A 144 5.65 -15.80 2.90
C VAL A 144 6.39 -14.75 3.71
N ARG A 145 7.08 -15.13 4.79
CA ARG A 145 7.92 -14.23 5.58
C ARG A 145 8.93 -13.50 4.70
N ARG A 146 9.67 -14.21 3.85
CA ARG A 146 10.65 -13.60 2.92
C ARG A 146 10.00 -12.55 2.01
N LEU A 147 8.81 -12.81 1.47
CA LEU A 147 8.10 -11.85 0.62
C LEU A 147 7.66 -10.60 1.39
N CYS A 148 7.15 -10.76 2.62
CA CYS A 148 6.75 -9.65 3.47
C CYS A 148 7.95 -8.79 3.92
N LEU A 149 9.07 -9.41 4.29
CA LEU A 149 10.32 -8.70 4.61
C LEU A 149 10.83 -7.90 3.39
N ALA A 150 10.86 -8.52 2.21
CA ALA A 150 11.26 -7.84 0.97
C ALA A 150 10.33 -6.68 0.61
N SER A 151 9.02 -6.83 0.86
CA SER A 151 8.02 -5.78 0.69
C SER A 151 8.35 -4.55 1.52
N ASP A 152 8.61 -4.73 2.82
CA ASP A 152 8.96 -3.63 3.70
C ASP A 152 10.31 -3.01 3.35
N ILE A 153 11.35 -3.79 3.04
CA ILE A 153 12.63 -3.26 2.56
C ILE A 153 12.43 -2.41 1.32
N SER A 154 11.81 -2.96 0.26
CA SER A 154 11.62 -2.25 -1.01
C SER A 154 10.80 -0.98 -0.84
N ARG A 155 9.72 -1.04 -0.07
CA ARG A 155 8.83 0.09 0.19
C ARG A 155 9.53 1.21 0.95
N LEU A 156 10.22 0.88 2.04
CA LEU A 156 10.84 1.84 2.95
C LEU A 156 12.08 2.47 2.32
N THR A 157 12.80 1.72 1.48
CA THR A 157 14.14 2.12 1.01
C THR A 157 14.23 2.42 -0.47
N ARG A 158 13.23 2.04 -1.27
CA ARG A 158 13.27 2.07 -2.74
C ARG A 158 14.30 1.11 -3.34
N THR A 159 14.83 0.18 -2.55
CA THR A 159 15.63 -0.92 -3.05
C THR A 159 14.82 -1.71 -4.10
N PRO A 160 15.40 -1.97 -5.29
CA PRO A 160 14.78 -2.79 -6.32
C PRO A 160 14.29 -4.12 -5.75
N TRP A 161 13.15 -4.61 -6.22
CA TRP A 161 12.53 -5.82 -5.66
C TRP A 161 13.48 -7.02 -5.58
N THR A 162 14.29 -7.25 -6.62
CA THR A 162 15.29 -8.34 -6.64
C THR A 162 16.32 -8.22 -5.53
N ASP A 163 16.84 -7.01 -5.28
CA ASP A 163 17.78 -6.76 -4.18
C ASP A 163 17.08 -6.85 -2.82
N ALA A 164 15.83 -6.39 -2.72
CA ALA A 164 15.05 -6.48 -1.49
C ALA A 164 14.79 -7.95 -1.09
N LEU A 165 14.58 -8.84 -2.06
CA LEU A 165 14.49 -10.28 -1.82
C LEU A 165 15.79 -10.87 -1.28
N ARG A 166 16.95 -10.42 -1.78
CA ARG A 166 18.27 -10.83 -1.26
C ARG A 166 18.46 -10.34 0.18
N PHE A 167 18.17 -9.06 0.45
CA PHE A 167 18.30 -8.52 1.81
C PHE A 167 17.24 -9.06 2.78
N ALA A 168 16.14 -9.62 2.30
CA ALA A 168 15.18 -10.33 3.16
C ALA A 168 15.72 -11.66 3.69
N GLU A 169 16.74 -12.24 3.02
CA GLU A 169 17.44 -13.45 3.49
C GLU A 169 18.55 -13.10 4.49
N ASP A 170 19.23 -11.97 4.28
CA ASP A 170 20.21 -11.42 5.21
C ASP A 170 20.04 -9.89 5.34
N VAL A 171 19.30 -9.52 6.39
CA VAL A 171 18.99 -8.12 6.70
C VAL A 171 20.24 -7.39 7.20
N SER A 172 21.19 -8.10 7.82
CA SER A 172 22.41 -7.52 8.38
C SER A 172 23.36 -7.02 7.29
N ALA A 173 23.29 -7.61 6.09
CA ALA A 173 24.02 -7.18 4.90
C ALA A 173 23.42 -5.93 4.20
N PHE A 174 22.35 -5.34 4.74
CA PHE A 174 21.76 -4.14 4.12
C PHE A 174 22.76 -2.95 4.15
N PRO A 175 23.00 -2.24 3.03
CA PRO A 175 24.10 -1.25 2.93
C PRO A 175 24.01 -0.05 3.90
N GLU A 176 22.80 0.33 4.31
CA GLU A 176 22.57 1.45 5.24
C GLU A 176 21.79 0.96 6.48
N PRO A 177 22.38 0.12 7.35
CA PRO A 177 21.62 -0.60 8.39
C PRO A 177 20.99 0.34 9.42
N ARG A 178 21.69 1.42 9.81
CA ARG A 178 21.15 2.44 10.74
C ARG A 178 19.95 3.19 10.14
N LYS A 179 19.98 3.49 8.85
CA LYS A 179 18.88 4.17 8.14
C LYS A 179 17.69 3.25 7.95
N LEU A 180 17.92 1.97 7.68
CA LEU A 180 16.88 0.95 7.65
C LEU A 180 16.24 0.83 9.05
N ALA A 181 17.03 0.66 10.11
CA ALA A 181 16.53 0.58 11.49
C ALA A 181 15.65 1.78 11.87
N ALA A 182 16.08 3.01 11.55
CA ALA A 182 15.29 4.22 11.83
C ALA A 182 13.93 4.28 11.09
N ARG A 183 13.81 3.60 9.95
CA ARG A 183 12.53 3.47 9.23
C ARG A 183 11.67 2.35 9.82
N LEU A 184 12.29 1.24 10.19
CA LEU A 184 11.62 0.10 10.80
C LEU A 184 11.02 0.43 12.17
N THR A 185 11.68 1.25 13.00
CA THR A 185 11.12 1.65 14.30
C THR A 185 9.75 2.32 14.19
N LYS A 186 9.52 3.10 13.12
CA LYS A 186 8.20 3.70 12.84
C LYS A 186 7.16 2.67 12.41
N GLU A 187 7.58 1.63 11.69
CA GLU A 187 6.69 0.55 11.26
C GLU A 187 6.36 -0.41 12.40
N ALA A 188 7.30 -0.66 13.32
CA ALA A 188 7.14 -1.55 14.48
C ALA A 188 5.97 -1.14 15.39
N VAL A 189 5.62 0.15 15.40
CA VAL A 189 4.54 0.70 16.24
C VAL A 189 3.28 1.07 15.45
N ASN A 190 3.19 0.74 14.15
CA ASN A 190 2.04 1.12 13.32
C ASN A 190 0.78 0.29 13.68
N PRO A 191 -0.27 0.89 14.27
CA PRO A 191 -1.43 0.13 14.74
C PRO A 191 -2.32 -0.42 13.62
N ARG A 192 -2.12 0.02 12.37
CA ARG A 192 -2.99 -0.28 11.22
C ARG A 192 -2.44 -1.38 10.31
N ASP A 193 -1.28 -1.95 10.64
CA ASP A 193 -0.61 -2.93 9.78
C ASP A 193 0.17 -3.94 10.63
N SER A 194 -0.49 -5.05 10.98
CA SER A 194 0.12 -6.08 11.83
C SER A 194 1.29 -6.79 11.15
N GLU A 195 1.25 -6.94 9.81
CA GLU A 195 2.35 -7.50 9.02
C GLU A 195 3.58 -6.60 9.11
N SER A 196 3.42 -5.29 8.87
CA SER A 196 4.56 -4.38 8.90
C SER A 196 5.13 -4.21 10.31
N ARG A 197 4.30 -4.25 11.36
CA ARG A 197 4.80 -4.30 12.74
C ARG A 197 5.67 -5.52 13.01
N TRP A 198 5.19 -6.70 12.61
CA TRP A 198 5.90 -7.96 12.80
C TRP A 198 7.21 -7.94 12.01
N CYS A 199 7.16 -7.60 10.72
CA CYS A 199 8.33 -7.55 9.84
C CYS A 199 9.37 -6.55 10.36
N ALA A 200 8.93 -5.38 10.80
CA ALA A 200 9.82 -4.37 11.36
C ALA A 200 10.49 -4.84 12.64
N SER A 201 9.73 -5.44 13.56
CA SER A 201 10.27 -6.00 14.80
C SER A 201 11.28 -7.11 14.51
N TYR A 202 10.94 -8.02 13.60
CA TYR A 202 11.84 -9.09 13.16
C TYR A 202 13.14 -8.54 12.58
N MET A 203 13.07 -7.64 11.59
CA MET A 203 14.27 -7.05 10.98
C MET A 203 15.10 -6.25 11.97
N LEU A 204 14.48 -5.55 12.93
CA LEU A 204 15.22 -4.84 13.98
C LEU A 204 16.07 -5.81 14.82
N THR A 205 15.56 -7.01 15.14
CA THR A 205 16.38 -8.02 15.83
C THR A 205 17.56 -8.51 14.99
N GLN A 206 17.36 -8.67 13.68
CA GLN A 206 18.43 -9.07 12.75
C GLN A 206 19.51 -8.00 12.56
N LEU A 207 19.17 -6.72 12.76
CA LEU A 207 20.12 -5.61 12.64
C LEU A 207 20.97 -5.38 13.90
N VAL A 208 20.61 -5.94 15.06
CA VAL A 208 21.36 -5.77 16.32
C VAL A 208 22.88 -5.98 16.16
N PRO A 209 23.37 -7.03 15.48
CA PRO A 209 24.81 -7.30 15.36
C PRO A 209 25.61 -6.24 14.58
N VAL A 210 24.94 -5.43 13.75
CA VAL A 210 25.57 -4.45 12.86
C VAL A 210 25.28 -3.00 13.24
N LEU A 211 24.34 -2.74 14.17
CA LEU A 211 24.02 -1.40 14.63
C LEU A 211 24.98 -0.88 15.71
N GLY A 212 25.60 -1.77 16.49
CA GLY A 212 26.57 -1.44 17.54
C GLY A 212 28.02 -1.33 17.08
N ARG A 213 28.29 -1.54 15.79
CA ARG A 213 29.58 -1.29 15.14
C ARG A 213 29.57 0.11 14.54
#